data_AF-A0A762GRJ9-F1
#
_entry.id   AF-A0A762GRJ9-F1
#
_cell.length_a   1.000
_cell.length_b   1.000
_cell.length_c   1.000
_cell.angle_alpha   90.00
_cell.angle_beta   90.00
_cell.angle_gamma   90.00
#
_symmetry.space_group_name_H-M   'P 1'
#
loop_
_entity.id
_entity.type
_entity.pdbx_description
1 polymer ?
#
loop_
_entity_poly.entity_id
_entity_poly.type
_entity_poly.pdbx_seq_one_letter_code
_entity_poly.pdbx_strand_id
1 'polypeptide(L)'
;MPLPFSFDFKHPDYQMVFEWRMERLQRIRRHPEMLPALKQFYRTNPAQFIIDWGMTTDPRNIDYGLPVTIPFLLFPKQEEWIHWIMERWGKRENGITEKSREMGLSWTAIGMACSLCLFNKEMVIGFGSRKEEYVDSTGDPKALFWKARK
;
A
#
# COMPACT_ATOMS: atom_id res chain seq x y z
N MET A 1 -3.38 -10.60 7.40
CA MET A 1 -3.21 -10.49 8.86
C MET A 1 -3.26 -8.99 9.19
N PRO A 2 -4.28 -8.55 9.92
CA PRO A 2 -4.27 -7.17 10.41
C PRO A 2 -3.01 -6.91 11.24
N LEU A 3 -2.73 -5.64 11.52
CA LEU A 3 -1.62 -5.22 12.39
C LEU A 3 -1.53 -6.14 13.63
N PRO A 4 -0.34 -6.64 14.00
CA PRO A 4 -0.20 -7.55 15.13
C PRO A 4 -0.36 -6.84 16.50
N PHE A 5 -0.75 -5.57 16.48
CA PHE A 5 -0.94 -4.68 17.62
C PHE A 5 -2.10 -3.73 17.33
N SER A 6 -2.69 -3.19 18.39
CA SER A 6 -3.68 -2.13 18.27
C SER A 6 -3.01 -0.83 17.81
N PHE A 7 -3.65 -0.10 16.89
CA PHE A 7 -3.11 1.14 16.33
C PHE A 7 -4.19 2.20 16.26
N ASP A 8 -3.97 3.35 16.91
CA ASP A 8 -4.88 4.49 16.83
C ASP A 8 -4.49 5.37 15.64
N PHE A 9 -5.29 5.33 14.58
CA PHE A 9 -5.09 6.18 13.40
C PHE A 9 -5.29 7.68 13.68
N LYS A 10 -5.94 8.06 14.80
CA LYS A 10 -6.12 9.45 15.20
C LYS A 10 -4.92 9.99 15.96
N HIS A 11 -4.24 9.14 16.73
CA HIS A 11 -3.02 9.46 17.48
C HIS A 11 -1.94 8.43 17.17
N PRO A 12 -1.39 8.46 15.95
CA PRO A 12 -0.52 7.39 15.47
C PRO A 12 0.84 7.40 16.17
N ASP A 13 1.21 6.26 16.75
CA ASP A 13 2.59 5.98 17.17
C ASP A 13 3.34 5.28 16.04
N TYR A 14 3.97 6.07 15.17
CA TYR A 14 4.78 5.51 14.08
C TYR A 14 6.09 4.89 14.56
N GLN A 15 6.60 5.23 15.75
CA GLN A 15 7.81 4.63 16.28
C GLN A 15 7.61 3.14 16.52
N MET A 16 6.50 2.77 17.17
CA MET A 16 6.11 1.37 17.37
C MET A 16 6.07 0.58 16.05
N VAL A 17 5.58 1.20 14.97
CA VAL A 17 5.50 0.58 13.65
C VAL A 17 6.88 0.35 13.05
N PHE A 18 7.80 1.31 13.19
CA PHE A 18 9.16 1.17 12.71
C PHE A 18 9.96 0.13 13.50
N GLU A 19 9.78 0.06 14.82
CA GLU A 19 10.39 -0.97 15.67
C GLU A 19 9.95 -2.37 15.24
N TRP A 20 8.65 -2.55 14.99
CA TRP A 20 8.10 -3.80 14.46
C TRP A 20 8.66 -4.16 13.07
N ARG A 21 8.72 -3.19 12.15
CA ARG A 21 9.31 -3.43 10.81
C ARG A 21 10.80 -3.76 10.90
N MET A 22 11.53 -3.12 11.81
CA MET A 22 12.95 -3.38 12.04
C MET A 22 13.18 -4.80 12.55
N GLU A 23 12.41 -5.27 13.54
CA GLU A 23 12.45 -6.66 14.02
C GLU A 23 12.23 -7.64 12.87
N ARG A 24 11.16 -7.45 12.08
CA ARG A 24 10.85 -8.32 10.94
C ARG A 24 11.97 -8.35 9.92
N LEU A 25 12.53 -7.20 9.57
CA LEU A 25 13.62 -7.09 8.61
C LEU A 25 14.88 -7.81 9.13
N GLN A 26 15.21 -7.66 10.41
CA GLN A 26 16.33 -8.36 11.04
C GLN A 26 16.12 -9.87 11.02
N ARG A 27 14.91 -10.35 11.33
CA ARG A 27 14.57 -11.77 11.26
C ARG A 27 14.72 -12.32 9.84
N ILE A 28 14.22 -11.62 8.83
CA ILE A 28 14.38 -12.01 7.41
C ILE A 28 15.85 -12.04 7.00
N ARG A 29 16.65 -11.08 7.45
CA ARG A 29 18.10 -11.04 7.16
C ARG A 29 18.87 -12.18 7.82
N ARG A 30 18.46 -12.62 9.01
CA ARG A 30 19.03 -13.78 9.71
C ARG A 30 18.59 -15.12 9.10
N HIS A 31 17.40 -15.14 8.49
CA HIS A 31 16.76 -16.32 7.90
C HIS A 31 16.35 -16.08 6.44
N PRO A 32 17.31 -15.85 5.53
CA PRO A 32 17.00 -15.55 4.12
C PRO A 32 16.25 -16.68 3.41
N GLU A 33 16.33 -17.91 3.90
CA GLU A 33 15.56 -19.08 3.45
C GLU A 33 14.04 -18.88 3.54
N MET A 34 13.56 -17.91 4.34
CA MET A 34 12.14 -17.56 4.42
C MET A 34 11.64 -16.75 3.22
N LEU A 35 12.54 -16.09 2.47
CA LEU A 35 12.17 -15.17 1.39
C LEU A 35 11.28 -15.82 0.31
N PRO A 36 11.52 -17.04 -0.17
CA PRO A 36 10.63 -17.69 -1.14
C PRO A 36 9.20 -17.85 -0.60
N ALA A 37 9.05 -18.27 0.66
CA ALA A 37 7.74 -18.42 1.30
C ALA A 37 7.03 -17.07 1.47
N LEU A 38 7.75 -16.02 1.88
CA LEU A 38 7.20 -14.66 1.99
C LEU A 38 6.76 -14.10 0.63
N LYS A 39 7.58 -14.26 -0.40
CA LYS A 39 7.23 -13.87 -1.77
C LYS A 39 5.96 -14.60 -2.23
N GLN A 40 5.88 -15.91 -2.00
CA GLN A 40 4.69 -16.70 -2.35
C GLN A 40 3.45 -16.22 -1.61
N PHE A 41 3.59 -15.87 -0.32
CA PHE A 41 2.50 -15.31 0.47
C PHE A 41 2.04 -13.95 -0.08
N TYR A 42 2.94 -13.03 -0.41
CA TYR A 42 2.57 -11.70 -0.93
C TYR A 42 1.98 -11.71 -2.34
N ARG A 43 2.16 -12.79 -3.13
CA ARG A 43 1.51 -12.93 -4.45
C ARG A 43 0.00 -12.76 -4.42
N THR A 44 -0.64 -13.26 -3.36
CA THR A 44 -2.10 -13.25 -3.18
C THR A 44 -2.56 -12.40 -1.99
N ASN A 45 -1.62 -11.78 -1.26
CA ASN A 45 -1.90 -10.95 -0.09
C ASN A 45 -1.28 -9.55 -0.22
N PRO A 46 -1.66 -8.76 -1.25
CA PRO A 46 -1.04 -7.45 -1.49
C PRO A 46 -1.29 -6.43 -0.37
N ALA A 47 -2.45 -6.50 0.30
CA ALA A 47 -2.73 -5.66 1.47
C ALA A 47 -1.67 -5.85 2.57
N GLN A 48 -1.27 -7.10 2.83
CA GLN A 48 -0.24 -7.37 3.83
C GLN A 48 1.11 -6.80 3.42
N PHE A 49 1.48 -6.88 2.14
CA PHE A 49 2.75 -6.32 1.68
C PHE A 49 2.80 -4.80 1.91
N ILE A 50 1.69 -4.10 1.65
CA ILE A 50 1.56 -2.67 1.90
C ILE A 50 1.70 -2.37 3.40
N ILE A 51 0.99 -3.11 4.26
CA ILE A 51 1.07 -2.94 5.72
C ILE A 51 2.48 -3.21 6.25
N ASP A 52 3.13 -4.26 5.75
CA ASP A 52 4.44 -4.69 6.22
C ASP A 52 5.56 -3.74 5.77
N TRP A 53 5.49 -3.17 4.57
CA TRP A 53 6.64 -2.49 3.95
C TRP A 53 6.33 -1.17 3.26
N GLY A 54 5.06 -0.90 2.93
CA GLY A 54 4.63 0.29 2.22
C GLY A 54 4.90 1.58 3.00
N MET A 55 5.19 2.65 2.28
CA MET A 55 5.29 4.01 2.80
C MET A 55 4.29 4.89 2.05
N THR A 56 3.75 5.89 2.73
CA THR A 56 2.87 6.89 2.13
C THR A 56 3.30 8.29 2.55
N THR A 57 2.68 9.30 1.95
CA THR A 57 2.96 10.70 2.23
C THR A 57 1.67 11.42 2.58
N ASP A 58 1.63 12.01 3.77
CA ASP A 58 0.59 12.93 4.19
C ASP A 58 1.20 14.31 4.47
N PRO A 59 1.07 15.28 3.55
CA PRO A 59 1.65 16.61 3.75
C PRO A 59 0.98 17.37 4.91
N ARG A 60 -0.22 16.98 5.33
CA ARG A 60 -0.94 17.62 6.46
C ARG A 60 -0.26 17.33 7.80
N ASN A 61 0.57 16.29 7.87
CA ASN A 61 1.31 15.95 9.09
C ASN A 61 2.24 17.07 9.56
N ILE A 62 2.68 17.97 8.66
CA ILE A 62 3.45 19.17 9.03
C ILE A 62 2.69 20.01 10.05
N ASP A 63 1.38 20.20 9.86
CA ASP A 63 0.53 21.01 10.73
C ASP A 63 0.33 20.37 12.11
N TYR A 64 0.56 19.05 12.21
CA TYR A 64 0.45 18.27 13.45
C TYR A 64 1.81 17.95 14.09
N GLY A 65 2.92 18.45 13.54
CA GLY A 65 4.28 18.14 14.02
C GLY A 65 4.70 16.67 13.80
N LEU A 66 4.03 15.97 12.88
CA LEU A 66 4.31 14.58 12.54
C LEU A 66 5.18 14.48 11.27
N PRO A 67 5.92 13.37 11.07
CA PRO A 67 6.63 13.13 9.82
C PRO A 67 5.69 13.10 8.61
N VAL A 68 6.09 13.72 7.50
CA VAL A 68 5.31 13.73 6.24
C VAL A 68 5.27 12.35 5.59
N THR A 69 6.40 11.65 5.60
CA THR A 69 6.51 10.28 5.09
C THR A 69 6.34 9.30 6.25
N ILE A 70 5.32 8.46 6.16
CA ILE A 70 4.87 7.58 7.25
C ILE A 70 4.66 6.16 6.73
N PRO A 71 4.69 5.14 7.60
CA PRO A 71 4.27 3.79 7.25
C PRO A 71 2.88 3.77 6.63
N PHE A 72 2.72 3.09 5.50
CA PHE A 72 1.41 2.94 4.86
C PHE A 72 0.62 1.82 5.53
N LEU A 73 0.00 2.15 6.65
CA LEU A 73 -0.95 1.27 7.32
C LEU A 73 -2.33 1.46 6.71
N LEU A 74 -2.96 0.36 6.31
CA LEU A 74 -4.26 0.41 5.67
C LEU A 74 -5.36 0.58 6.71
N PHE A 75 -6.33 1.44 6.41
CA PHE A 75 -7.59 1.43 7.13
C PHE A 75 -8.34 0.12 6.86
N PRO A 76 -9.20 -0.35 7.78
CA PRO A 76 -10.00 -1.56 7.57
C PRO A 76 -10.76 -1.55 6.24
N LYS A 77 -11.30 -0.39 5.83
CA LYS A 77 -12.01 -0.25 4.56
C LYS A 77 -11.11 -0.32 3.32
N GLN A 78 -9.84 0.06 3.44
CA GLN A 78 -8.87 -0.08 2.36
C GLN A 78 -8.44 -1.54 2.20
N GLU A 79 -8.25 -2.28 3.29
CA GLU A 79 -8.03 -3.73 3.25
C GLU A 79 -9.20 -4.46 2.62
N GLU A 80 -10.43 -4.16 3.06
CA GLU A 80 -11.67 -4.69 2.47
C GLU A 80 -11.75 -4.40 0.97
N TRP A 81 -11.41 -3.18 0.56
CA TRP A 81 -11.41 -2.79 -0.85
C TRP A 81 -10.39 -3.59 -1.67
N ILE A 82 -9.18 -3.81 -1.15
CA ILE A 82 -8.17 -4.65 -1.82
C ILE A 82 -8.68 -6.08 -1.96
N HIS A 83 -9.26 -6.65 -0.91
CA HIS A 83 -9.83 -8.00 -0.95
C HIS A 83 -10.96 -8.11 -1.99
N TRP A 84 -11.82 -7.11 -2.05
CA TRP A 84 -12.89 -7.02 -3.04
C TRP A 84 -12.36 -6.95 -4.48
N ILE A 85 -11.31 -6.16 -4.74
CA ILE A 85 -10.64 -6.12 -6.07
C ILE A 85 -10.03 -7.49 -6.41
N MET A 86 -9.32 -8.12 -5.45
CA MET A 86 -8.71 -9.44 -5.66
C MET A 86 -9.77 -10.51 -5.98
N GLU A 87 -10.93 -10.47 -5.31
CA GLU A 87 -12.05 -11.36 -5.58
C GLU A 87 -12.61 -11.16 -7.01
N ARG A 88 -12.89 -9.91 -7.40
CA ARG A 88 -13.38 -9.57 -8.74
C ARG A 88 -12.39 -9.97 -9.82
N TRP A 89 -11.09 -9.73 -9.60
CA TRP A 89 -10.05 -10.15 -10.52
C TRP A 89 -10.03 -11.68 -10.70
N GLY A 90 -10.13 -12.44 -9.61
CA GLY A 90 -10.24 -13.90 -9.66
C GLY A 90 -11.47 -14.41 -10.43
N LYS A 91 -12.58 -13.67 -10.37
CA LYS A 91 -13.83 -13.97 -11.10
C LYS A 91 -13.89 -13.37 -12.51
N ARG A 92 -12.89 -12.58 -12.92
CA ARG A 92 -12.86 -11.83 -14.19
C ARG A 92 -14.03 -10.85 -14.34
N GLU A 93 -14.37 -10.19 -13.25
CA GLU A 93 -15.49 -9.24 -13.18
C GLU A 93 -14.99 -7.80 -13.11
N ASN A 94 -15.77 -6.89 -13.70
CA ASN A 94 -15.55 -5.46 -13.55
C ASN A 94 -16.06 -4.98 -12.17
N GLY A 95 -15.43 -3.93 -11.65
CA GLY A 95 -15.82 -3.30 -10.39
C GLY A 95 -15.96 -1.78 -10.54
N ILE A 96 -16.98 -1.21 -9.90
CA ILE A 96 -17.12 0.23 -9.70
C ILE A 96 -17.02 0.49 -8.20
N THR A 97 -16.19 1.45 -7.81
CA THR A 97 -16.06 1.89 -6.43
C THR A 97 -16.50 3.34 -6.30
N GLU A 98 -17.60 3.55 -5.59
CA GLU A 98 -17.94 4.87 -5.07
C GLU A 98 -17.04 5.17 -3.86
N LYS A 99 -16.51 6.39 -3.80
CA LYS A 99 -15.63 6.79 -2.71
C LYS A 99 -15.90 8.22 -2.26
N SER A 100 -15.76 8.45 -0.97
CA SER A 100 -15.64 9.79 -0.42
C SER A 100 -14.26 10.41 -0.76
N ARG A 101 -14.12 11.71 -0.48
CA ARG A 101 -12.82 12.39 -0.58
C ARG A 101 -11.91 11.95 0.56
N GLU A 102 -10.60 12.11 0.37
CA GLU A 102 -9.58 11.93 1.41
C GLU A 102 -9.43 10.52 2.00
N MET A 103 -9.99 9.50 1.35
CA MET A 103 -9.85 8.09 1.77
C MET A 103 -8.57 7.39 1.30
N GLY A 104 -7.63 8.11 0.67
CA GLY A 104 -6.36 7.53 0.20
C GLY A 104 -6.48 6.45 -0.88
N LEU A 105 -7.59 6.42 -1.64
CA LEU A 105 -7.84 5.32 -2.60
C LEU A 105 -6.79 5.25 -3.72
N SER A 106 -6.26 6.38 -4.19
CA SER A 106 -5.20 6.39 -5.20
C SER A 106 -3.89 5.80 -4.69
N TRP A 107 -3.51 6.10 -3.45
CA TRP A 107 -2.38 5.43 -2.78
C TRP A 107 -2.63 3.94 -2.63
N THR A 108 -3.83 3.55 -2.20
CA THR A 108 -4.21 2.14 -2.02
C THR A 108 -4.13 1.36 -3.33
N ALA A 109 -4.67 1.93 -4.42
CA ALA A 109 -4.66 1.32 -5.75
C ALA A 109 -3.23 1.16 -6.29
N ILE A 110 -2.38 2.19 -6.13
CA ILE A 110 -0.98 2.13 -6.55
C ILE A 110 -0.18 1.13 -5.72
N GLY A 111 -0.34 1.14 -4.39
CA GLY A 111 0.30 0.17 -3.50
C GLY A 111 -0.08 -1.28 -3.85
N MET A 112 -1.35 -1.51 -4.16
CA MET A 112 -1.83 -2.82 -4.61
C MET A 112 -1.19 -3.22 -5.95
N ALA A 113 -1.18 -2.31 -6.94
CA ALA A 113 -0.59 -2.57 -8.23
C ALA A 113 0.92 -2.86 -8.14
N CYS A 114 1.67 -2.05 -7.39
CA CYS A 114 3.09 -2.27 -7.14
C CYS A 114 3.33 -3.63 -6.47
N SER A 115 2.56 -3.98 -5.45
CA SER A 115 2.66 -5.29 -4.78
C SER A 115 2.41 -6.43 -5.76
N LEU A 116 1.35 -6.35 -6.56
CA LEU A 116 0.99 -7.40 -7.50
C LEU A 116 2.07 -7.57 -8.59
N CYS A 117 2.56 -6.47 -9.17
CA CYS A 117 3.63 -6.50 -10.17
C CYS A 117 4.97 -7.00 -9.60
N LEU A 118 5.28 -6.74 -8.32
CA LEU A 118 6.50 -7.23 -7.68
C LEU A 118 6.52 -8.75 -7.50
N PHE A 119 5.36 -9.36 -7.21
CA PHE A 119 5.30 -10.79 -6.87
C PHE A 119 4.73 -11.67 -7.97
N ASN A 120 4.01 -11.12 -8.95
CA ASN A 120 3.48 -11.84 -10.09
C ASN A 120 4.26 -11.47 -11.36
N LYS A 121 5.14 -12.38 -11.79
CA LYS A 121 5.94 -12.22 -13.02
C LYS A 121 5.02 -11.91 -14.22
N GLU A 122 5.47 -11.00 -15.08
CA GLU A 122 4.76 -10.58 -16.31
C GLU A 122 3.41 -9.88 -16.08
N MET A 123 3.06 -9.57 -14.82
CA MET A 123 1.87 -8.80 -14.53
C MET A 123 2.01 -7.35 -15.00
N VAL A 124 1.00 -6.88 -15.74
CA VAL A 124 0.89 -5.50 -16.20
C VAL A 124 -0.43 -4.93 -15.70
N ILE A 125 -0.37 -3.80 -15.00
CA ILE A 125 -1.54 -3.09 -14.48
C ILE A 125 -1.50 -1.66 -15.00
N GLY A 126 -2.52 -1.28 -15.78
CA GLY A 126 -2.67 0.06 -16.33
C GLY A 126 -3.51 0.96 -15.43
N PHE A 127 -3.23 2.27 -15.48
CA PHE A 127 -4.03 3.30 -14.84
C PHE A 127 -4.49 4.32 -15.87
N GLY A 128 -5.75 4.73 -15.77
CA GLY A 128 -6.34 5.74 -16.63
C GLY A 128 -6.92 6.90 -15.83
N SER A 129 -6.94 8.08 -16.45
CA SER A 129 -7.60 9.27 -15.92
C SER A 129 -8.13 10.11 -17.07
N ARG A 130 -8.97 11.10 -16.77
CA ARG A 130 -9.47 12.06 -17.77
C ARG A 130 -8.35 12.82 -18.48
N LYS A 131 -7.19 12.98 -17.84
CA LYS A 131 -6.00 13.60 -18.40
C LYS A 131 -4.77 12.77 -18.09
N GLU A 132 -3.85 12.70 -19.04
CA GLU A 132 -2.58 11.99 -18.90
C GLU A 132 -1.72 12.53 -17.74
N GLU A 133 -1.70 13.86 -17.53
CA GLU A 133 -0.94 14.51 -16.45
C GLU A 133 -1.34 14.02 -15.04
N TYR A 134 -2.56 13.52 -14.87
CA TYR A 134 -3.03 12.93 -13.61
C TYR A 134 -2.60 11.46 -13.44
N VAL A 135 -2.14 10.83 -14.51
CA VAL A 135 -1.54 9.48 -14.48
C VAL A 135 -0.03 9.60 -14.32
N ASP A 136 0.64 10.32 -15.22
CA ASP A 136 2.10 10.40 -15.27
C ASP A 136 2.60 11.85 -15.31
N SER A 137 2.94 12.35 -14.13
CA SER A 137 3.72 13.57 -13.96
C SER A 137 4.74 13.33 -12.85
N THR A 138 6.01 13.61 -13.12
CA THR A 138 7.11 13.40 -12.17
C THR A 138 7.18 14.50 -11.11
N GLY A 139 6.64 15.69 -11.39
CA GLY A 139 6.63 16.83 -10.47
C GLY A 139 5.36 16.99 -9.65
N ASP A 140 4.24 16.34 -10.04
CA ASP A 140 2.95 16.53 -9.38
C ASP A 140 2.60 15.36 -8.45
N PRO A 141 2.55 15.54 -7.12
CA PRO A 141 2.12 14.50 -6.18
C PRO A 141 0.67 14.03 -6.38
N LYS A 142 -0.14 14.77 -7.14
CA LYS A 142 -1.49 14.32 -7.51
C LYS A 142 -1.45 13.18 -8.53
N ALA A 143 -0.41 13.10 -9.37
CA ALA A 143 -0.28 12.05 -10.36
C ALA A 143 -0.20 10.65 -9.73
N LEU A 144 -0.76 9.66 -10.41
CA LEU A 144 -0.79 8.28 -9.91
C LEU A 144 0.61 7.67 -9.85
N PHE A 145 1.39 7.76 -10.92
CA PHE A 145 2.73 7.16 -11.00
C PHE A 145 3.77 7.88 -10.15
N TRP A 146 3.53 9.14 -9.78
CA TRP A 146 4.35 9.80 -8.76
C TRP A 146 4.38 9.01 -7.44
N LYS A 147 3.24 8.43 -7.04
CA LYS A 147 3.11 7.66 -5.80
C LYS A 147 3.88 6.34 -5.83
N ALA A 148 4.03 5.75 -7.01
CA ALA A 148 4.80 4.51 -7.20
C ALA A 148 6.32 4.74 -7.15
N ARG A 149 6.77 5.96 -7.48
CA ARG A 149 8.19 6.34 -7.52
C ARG A 149 8.71 6.90 -6.19
N LYS A 150 7.81 7.15 -5.24
CA LYS A 150 8.12 7.84 -4.00
C LYS A 150 8.67 6.91 -2.92
#